data_AF-X1HKZ1-F1
#
_entry.id   AF-X1HKZ1-F1
#
_cell.length_a   1.000
_cell.length_b   1.000
_cell.length_c   1.000
_cell.angle_alpha   90.00
_cell.angle_beta   90.00
_cell.angle_gamma   90.00
#
_symmetry.space_group_name_H-M   'P 1'
#
loop_
_entity.id
_entity.type
_entity.pdbx_description
1 polymer ?
#
loop_
_entity_poly.entity_id
_entity_poly.type
_entity_poly.pdbx_seq_one_letter_code
_entity_poly.pdbx_strand_id
1 'polypeptide(L)'
;MTKQEFVAKILSSRKPNLLDNAPIPLRKNEAEGGCGVIGIACSEKIAARHLLQALVQMRNRGNGKGGGIAAVGLIPEELGVSKEVLEMDYLMSIAYLDSECREEVEHKYIEPKFEIDHIRYAPRIDDFRSIKGLDVKPPEVYTYFVRVRPEAVREFKEKNNLDINTGLPSQSIEDEIIYQNTYCLNREFYSSTGETRAFVLSHGKNMLVFKMVG
;
A
#
# COMPACT_ATOMS: atom_id res chain seq x y z
N MET A 1 -6.98 -24.19 17.93
CA MET A 1 -6.38 -24.43 16.59
C MET A 1 -4.85 -24.44 16.67
N THR A 2 -4.16 -25.28 15.89
CA THR A 2 -2.67 -25.26 15.80
C THR A 2 -2.16 -24.17 14.84
N LYS A 3 -0.89 -23.77 14.99
CA LYS A 3 -0.26 -22.79 14.07
C LYS A 3 -0.27 -23.25 12.61
N GLN A 4 -0.09 -24.55 12.36
CA GLN A 4 -0.08 -25.12 11.01
C GLN A 4 -1.47 -25.08 10.37
N GLU A 5 -2.51 -25.42 11.13
CA GLU A 5 -3.91 -25.33 10.67
C GLU A 5 -4.28 -23.88 10.33
N PHE A 6 -3.85 -22.92 11.15
CA PHE A 6 -4.07 -21.50 10.88
C PHE A 6 -3.44 -21.07 9.55
N VAL A 7 -2.15 -21.35 9.36
CA VAL A 7 -1.44 -21.00 8.12
C VAL A 7 -2.12 -21.63 6.90
N ALA A 8 -2.51 -22.91 6.99
CA ALA A 8 -3.21 -23.59 5.92
C ALA A 8 -4.56 -22.92 5.58
N LYS A 9 -5.33 -22.50 6.60
CA LYS A 9 -6.60 -21.79 6.42
C LYS A 9 -6.41 -20.40 5.83
N ILE A 10 -5.40 -19.65 6.26
CA ILE A 10 -5.06 -18.34 5.67
C ILE A 10 -4.68 -18.50 4.19
N LEU A 11 -3.80 -19.45 3.86
CA LEU A 11 -3.43 -19.72 2.47
C LEU A 11 -4.65 -20.14 1.63
N SER A 12 -5.56 -20.94 2.21
CA SER A 12 -6.80 -21.33 1.54
C SER A 12 -7.74 -20.13 1.31
N SER A 13 -7.81 -19.19 2.26
CA SER A 13 -8.67 -18.00 2.15
C SER A 13 -8.27 -17.08 0.99
N ARG A 14 -7.00 -17.12 0.57
CA ARG A 14 -6.48 -16.34 -0.56
C ARG A 14 -6.84 -16.93 -1.92
N LYS A 15 -7.06 -18.25 -2.01
CA LYS A 15 -7.24 -18.96 -3.29
C LYS A 15 -8.34 -18.38 -4.18
N PRO A 16 -9.54 -18.03 -3.68
CA PRO A 16 -10.60 -17.46 -4.52
C PRO A 16 -10.24 -16.11 -5.15
N ASN A 17 -9.23 -15.41 -4.62
CA ASN A 17 -8.77 -14.13 -5.15
C ASN A 17 -7.67 -14.29 -6.20
N LEU A 18 -7.03 -15.45 -6.32
CA LEU A 18 -5.97 -15.68 -7.30
C LEU A 18 -6.58 -15.82 -8.70
N LEU A 19 -5.84 -15.38 -9.73
CA LEU A 19 -6.24 -15.63 -11.11
C LEU A 19 -6.04 -17.12 -11.42
N ASP A 20 -7.08 -17.77 -11.94
CA ASP A 20 -6.97 -19.11 -12.48
C ASP A 20 -5.92 -19.10 -13.61
N ASN A 21 -4.95 -20.01 -13.54
CA ASN A 21 -3.86 -20.14 -14.50
C ASN A 21 -2.99 -18.87 -14.68
N ALA A 22 -2.80 -18.08 -13.62
CA ALA A 22 -1.80 -17.01 -13.64
C ALA A 22 -0.46 -17.57 -14.18
N PRO A 23 0.09 -16.99 -15.27
CA PRO A 23 1.33 -17.50 -15.83
C PRO A 23 2.41 -17.47 -14.76
N ILE A 24 3.03 -18.61 -14.50
CA ILE A 24 4.23 -18.67 -13.64
C ILE A 24 5.22 -17.71 -14.30
N PRO A 25 5.66 -16.63 -13.61
CA PRO A 25 6.59 -15.70 -14.21
C PRO A 25 7.85 -16.47 -14.59
N LEU A 26 8.07 -16.61 -15.90
CA LEU A 26 9.33 -17.10 -16.43
C LEU A 26 10.42 -16.21 -15.84
N ARG A 27 11.40 -16.83 -15.19
CA ARG A 27 12.53 -16.14 -14.57
C ARG A 27 13.16 -15.26 -15.66
N LYS A 28 12.98 -13.94 -15.57
CA LYS A 28 13.62 -13.01 -16.51
C LYS A 28 15.13 -13.21 -16.40
N ASN A 29 15.82 -13.24 -17.53
CA ASN A 29 17.27 -13.12 -17.54
C ASN A 29 17.67 -11.85 -16.77
N GLU A 30 18.74 -11.96 -15.98
CA GLU A 30 19.29 -10.82 -15.25
C GLU A 30 19.60 -9.70 -16.25
N ALA A 31 18.94 -8.55 -16.07
CA ALA A 31 19.21 -7.39 -16.90
C ALA A 31 20.48 -6.69 -16.39
N GLU A 32 21.42 -6.41 -17.29
CA GLU A 32 22.59 -5.60 -16.98
C GLU A 32 22.15 -4.15 -16.73
N GLY A 33 22.25 -3.70 -15.46
CA GLY A 33 21.73 -2.42 -14.99
C GLY A 33 21.02 -2.55 -13.65
N GLY A 34 21.76 -2.34 -12.55
CA GLY A 34 21.19 -2.37 -11.20
C GLY A 34 20.40 -1.11 -10.87
N CYS A 35 19.47 -1.20 -9.91
CA CYS A 35 18.89 -0.03 -9.25
C CYS A 35 19.76 0.39 -8.04
N GLY A 36 19.80 1.69 -7.77
CA GLY A 36 20.30 2.25 -6.51
C GLY A 36 19.33 1.98 -5.35
N VAL A 37 19.83 1.40 -4.26
CA VAL A 37 19.08 1.29 -3.00
C VAL A 37 19.96 1.80 -1.87
N ILE A 38 19.41 2.67 -1.04
CA ILE A 38 19.99 3.08 0.24
C ILE A 38 18.92 2.96 1.33
N GLY A 39 19.34 2.55 2.52
CA GLY A 39 18.51 2.52 3.71
C GLY A 39 19.24 3.11 4.90
N ILE A 40 18.49 3.73 5.80
CA ILE A 40 18.95 4.16 7.12
C ILE A 40 17.95 3.61 8.14
N ALA A 41 18.46 3.08 9.25
CA ALA A 41 17.68 2.69 10.41
C ALA A 41 18.38 3.22 11.66
N CYS A 42 17.61 3.73 12.61
CA CYS A 42 18.12 4.28 13.86
C CYS A 42 17.06 4.10 14.95
N SER A 43 17.50 3.99 16.20
CA SER A 43 16.62 3.98 17.37
C SER A 43 15.96 5.34 17.60
N GLU A 44 16.57 6.41 17.10
CA GLU A 44 16.05 7.77 17.15
C GLU A 44 15.45 8.18 15.80
N LYS A 45 14.51 9.12 15.83
CA LYS A 45 13.92 9.67 14.59
C LYS A 45 14.99 10.42 13.78
N ILE A 46 15.12 10.07 12.51
CA ILE A 46 16.01 10.74 11.56
C ILE A 46 15.17 11.45 10.50
N ALA A 47 15.47 12.71 10.25
CA ALA A 47 14.79 13.47 9.20
C ALA A 47 15.11 12.89 7.80
N ALA A 48 14.08 12.63 6.99
CA ALA A 48 14.21 12.02 5.67
C ALA A 48 15.14 12.79 4.71
N ARG A 49 15.31 14.11 4.91
CA ARG A 49 16.24 14.96 4.13
C ARG A 49 17.68 14.44 4.12
N HIS A 50 18.11 13.67 5.13
CA HIS A 50 19.45 13.09 5.19
C HIS A 50 19.68 12.02 4.11
N LEU A 51 18.63 11.49 3.50
CA LEU A 51 18.74 10.56 2.36
C LEU A 51 19.00 11.27 1.03
N LEU A 52 18.73 12.58 0.92
CA LEU A 52 18.73 13.28 -0.37
C LEU A 52 20.08 13.22 -1.11
N GLN A 53 21.18 13.47 -0.41
CA GLN A 53 22.51 13.44 -1.03
C GLN A 53 22.85 12.06 -1.58
N ALA A 54 22.51 11.00 -0.84
CA ALA A 54 22.72 9.65 -1.30
C ALA A 54 21.82 9.28 -2.48
N LEU A 55 20.55 9.70 -2.47
CA LEU A 55 19.64 9.50 -3.60
C LEU A 55 20.16 10.18 -4.88
N VAL A 56 20.72 11.39 -4.78
CA VAL A 56 21.37 12.08 -5.90
C VAL A 56 22.57 11.30 -6.43
N GLN A 57 23.43 10.79 -5.54
CA GLN A 57 24.58 9.97 -5.92
C GLN A 57 24.19 8.65 -6.56
N MET A 58 23.01 8.12 -6.27
CA MET A 58 22.49 6.88 -6.87
C MET A 58 21.88 7.07 -8.26
N ARG A 59 21.79 8.31 -8.78
CA ARG A 59 21.15 8.61 -10.07
C ARG A 59 21.81 7.88 -11.26
N ASN A 60 23.13 7.69 -11.24
CA ASN A 60 23.86 6.96 -12.27
C ASN A 60 23.70 5.43 -12.18
N ARG A 61 23.04 4.93 -11.12
CA ARG A 61 22.66 3.53 -10.92
C ARG A 61 21.16 3.33 -11.17
N GLY A 62 20.53 4.19 -11.96
CA GLY A 62 19.13 4.09 -12.34
C GLY A 62 18.99 4.29 -13.85
N ASN A 63 17.88 3.82 -14.40
CA ASN A 63 17.54 3.99 -15.81
C ASN A 63 16.51 5.13 -16.04
N GLY A 64 16.33 6.00 -15.05
CA GLY A 64 15.36 7.11 -15.13
C GLY A 64 13.90 6.65 -15.23
N LYS A 65 13.56 5.46 -14.70
CA LYS A 65 12.16 4.98 -14.69
C LYS A 65 11.42 5.34 -13.40
N GLY A 66 12.08 5.98 -12.45
CA GLY A 66 11.47 6.36 -11.19
C GLY A 66 12.37 6.18 -9.98
N GLY A 67 11.83 6.64 -8.86
CA GLY A 67 12.43 6.58 -7.54
C GLY A 67 11.35 6.51 -6.48
N GLY A 68 11.74 6.24 -5.23
CA GLY A 68 10.79 6.19 -4.13
C GLY A 68 11.45 6.06 -2.79
N ILE A 69 10.63 6.16 -1.75
CA ILE A 69 11.01 5.99 -0.35
C ILE A 69 9.98 5.10 0.32
N ALA A 70 10.46 4.14 1.11
CA ALA A 70 9.67 3.49 2.13
C ALA A 70 10.10 4.07 3.47
N ALA A 71 9.15 4.64 4.22
CA ALA A 71 9.40 5.29 5.50
C ALA A 71 8.56 4.62 6.59
N VAL A 72 9.16 4.48 7.76
CA VAL A 72 8.53 4.01 9.00
C VAL A 72 8.88 4.97 10.13
N GLY A 73 8.11 4.98 11.21
CA GLY A 73 8.34 5.91 12.33
C GLY A 73 7.96 7.34 11.95
N LEU A 74 6.82 7.50 11.28
CA LEU A 74 6.29 8.75 10.77
C LEU A 74 5.96 9.73 11.92
N ILE A 75 5.80 11.01 11.58
CA ILE A 75 5.46 12.08 12.51
C ILE A 75 3.96 12.38 12.34
N PRO A 76 3.10 12.14 13.36
CA PRO A 76 1.65 12.34 13.25
C PRO A 76 1.27 13.75 12.80
N GLU A 77 1.98 14.77 13.30
CA GLU A 77 1.70 16.17 13.03
C GLU A 77 1.97 16.54 11.56
N GLU A 78 2.97 15.93 10.92
CA GLU A 78 3.25 16.10 9.48
C GLU A 78 2.17 15.44 8.59
N LEU A 79 1.42 14.51 9.16
CA LEU A 79 0.31 13.81 8.53
C LEU A 79 -1.05 14.43 8.87
N GLY A 80 -1.11 15.40 9.79
CA GLY A 80 -2.35 16.05 10.21
C GLY A 80 -3.23 15.19 11.12
N VAL A 81 -2.66 14.20 11.81
CA VAL A 81 -3.39 13.25 12.67
C VAL A 81 -2.83 13.23 14.09
N SER A 82 -3.59 12.66 15.03
CA SER A 82 -3.09 12.40 16.39
C SER A 82 -2.12 11.22 16.39
N LYS A 83 -1.32 11.12 17.46
CA LYS A 83 -0.47 9.96 17.70
C LYS A 83 -1.27 8.66 17.73
N GLU A 84 -2.44 8.68 18.36
CA GLU A 84 -3.34 7.53 18.47
C GLU A 84 -3.79 7.03 17.10
N VAL A 85 -4.24 7.93 16.21
CA VAL A 85 -4.62 7.56 14.84
C VAL A 85 -3.44 6.94 14.08
N LEU A 86 -2.23 7.52 14.17
CA LEU A 86 -1.05 6.95 13.50
C LEU A 86 -0.67 5.55 14.02
N GLU A 87 -0.87 5.28 15.30
CA GLU A 87 -0.50 4.01 15.95
C GLU A 87 -1.56 2.92 15.74
N MET A 88 -2.84 3.29 15.73
CA MET A 88 -3.94 2.33 15.65
C MET A 88 -4.32 1.98 14.21
N ASP A 89 -4.23 2.95 13.29
CA ASP A 89 -4.74 2.83 11.93
C ASP A 89 -3.73 2.24 10.96
N TYR A 90 -4.28 1.58 9.94
CA TYR A 90 -3.56 1.28 8.71
C TYR A 90 -3.58 2.52 7.81
N LEU A 91 -2.42 2.87 7.25
CA LEU A 91 -2.30 3.88 6.21
C LEU A 91 -2.46 3.17 4.87
N MET A 92 -3.63 3.29 4.25
CA MET A 92 -3.90 2.78 2.90
C MET A 92 -3.77 3.91 1.89
N SER A 93 -2.65 3.93 1.16
CA SER A 93 -2.37 4.94 0.12
C SER A 93 -2.76 4.41 -1.25
N ILE A 94 -3.67 5.11 -1.93
CA ILE A 94 -4.19 4.76 -3.27
C ILE A 94 -3.88 5.91 -4.23
N ALA A 95 -3.31 5.56 -5.38
CA ALA A 95 -3.11 6.45 -6.51
C ALA A 95 -4.25 6.29 -7.52
N TYR A 96 -4.84 7.39 -7.93
CA TYR A 96 -5.93 7.49 -8.90
C TYR A 96 -5.39 8.16 -10.17
N LEU A 97 -5.26 7.39 -11.24
CA LEU A 97 -4.96 7.92 -12.58
C LEU A 97 -6.23 8.52 -13.19
N ASP A 98 -7.35 7.83 -12.96
CA ASP A 98 -8.71 8.31 -13.22
C ASP A 98 -9.32 8.76 -11.88
N SER A 99 -9.46 10.08 -11.69
CA SER A 99 -10.03 10.64 -10.46
C SER A 99 -11.52 10.32 -10.29
N GLU A 100 -12.24 10.03 -11.37
CA GLU A 100 -13.68 9.75 -11.33
C GLU A 100 -13.97 8.39 -10.71
N CYS A 101 -13.00 7.47 -10.68
CA CYS A 101 -13.16 6.16 -10.05
C CYS A 101 -13.07 6.17 -8.52
N ARG A 102 -12.78 7.31 -7.88
CA ARG A 102 -12.53 7.38 -6.45
C ARG A 102 -13.73 6.95 -5.60
N GLU A 103 -14.91 7.48 -5.89
CA GLU A 103 -16.15 7.15 -5.18
C GLU A 103 -16.49 5.66 -5.34
N GLU A 104 -16.28 5.11 -6.54
CA GLU A 104 -16.44 3.67 -6.81
C GLU A 104 -15.49 2.80 -5.95
N VAL A 105 -14.22 3.20 -5.85
CA VAL A 105 -13.23 2.53 -5.00
C VAL A 105 -13.61 2.61 -3.52
N GLU A 106 -14.02 3.78 -3.05
CA GLU A 106 -14.43 3.99 -1.64
C GLU A 106 -15.61 3.08 -1.27
N HIS A 107 -16.69 3.09 -2.07
CA HIS A 107 -17.88 2.26 -1.85
C HIS A 107 -17.61 0.75 -1.90
N LYS A 108 -16.77 0.29 -2.84
CA LYS A 108 -16.51 -1.16 -3.02
C LYS A 108 -15.47 -1.71 -2.05
N TYR A 109 -14.43 -0.94 -1.77
CA TYR A 109 -13.21 -1.46 -1.14
C TYR A 109 -12.85 -0.80 0.18
N ILE A 110 -13.44 0.33 0.55
CA ILE A 110 -13.08 1.02 1.80
C ILE A 110 -14.24 0.92 2.80
N GLU A 111 -15.37 1.55 2.50
CA GLU A 111 -16.51 1.69 3.43
C GLU A 111 -17.03 0.36 4.01
N PRO A 112 -17.13 -0.76 3.24
CA PRO A 112 -17.75 -1.97 3.75
C PRO A 112 -16.93 -2.67 4.84
N LYS A 113 -15.61 -2.47 4.87
CA LYS A 113 -14.69 -3.22 5.74
C LYS A 113 -13.99 -2.36 6.77
N PHE A 114 -13.98 -1.05 6.58
CA PHE A 114 -13.16 -0.17 7.39
C PHE A 114 -13.93 1.03 7.96
N GLU A 115 -13.51 1.43 9.14
CA GLU A 115 -13.77 2.75 9.70
C GLU A 115 -12.67 3.69 9.24
N ILE A 116 -13.03 4.90 8.79
CA ILE A 116 -12.09 5.90 8.30
C ILE A 116 -12.01 7.01 9.35
N ASP A 117 -10.86 7.14 10.01
CA ASP A 117 -10.66 8.18 11.03
C ASP A 117 -10.04 9.45 10.40
N HIS A 118 -9.32 9.31 9.28
CA HIS A 118 -8.76 10.45 8.55
C HIS A 118 -8.53 10.14 7.06
N ILE A 119 -8.61 11.18 6.22
CA ILE A 119 -8.23 11.12 4.81
C ILE A 119 -7.29 12.29 4.51
N ARG A 120 -6.11 11.96 3.98
CA ARG A 120 -5.11 12.92 3.54
C ARG A 120 -4.89 12.79 2.04
N TYR A 121 -4.72 13.90 1.34
CA TYR A 121 -4.25 13.89 -0.05
C TYR A 121 -2.76 14.28 -0.09
N ALA A 122 -2.01 13.71 -1.04
CA ALA A 122 -0.64 14.11 -1.27
C ALA A 122 -0.60 15.55 -1.81
N PRO A 123 0.26 16.44 -1.26
CA PRO A 123 0.44 17.78 -1.80
C PRO A 123 0.80 17.74 -3.29
N ARG A 124 0.23 18.67 -4.05
CA ARG A 124 0.41 18.78 -5.50
C ARG A 124 0.78 20.21 -5.90
N ILE A 125 1.53 20.33 -6.98
CA ILE A 125 1.80 21.62 -7.63
C ILE A 125 0.64 21.90 -8.59
N ASP A 126 0.18 23.15 -8.67
CA ASP A 126 -0.99 23.54 -9.46
C ASP A 126 -0.81 23.24 -10.96
N ASP A 127 0.37 23.57 -11.52
CA ASP A 127 0.74 23.21 -12.88
C ASP A 127 1.96 22.28 -12.90
N PHE A 128 1.72 20.99 -13.09
CA PHE A 128 2.78 19.98 -13.17
C PHE A 128 3.76 20.25 -14.34
N ARG A 129 3.33 20.99 -15.37
CA ARG A 129 4.16 21.35 -16.53
C ARG A 129 5.26 22.36 -16.18
N SER A 130 5.18 22.98 -15.00
CA SER A 130 6.28 23.79 -14.47
C SER A 130 7.53 22.96 -14.15
N ILE A 131 7.39 21.64 -13.99
CA ILE A 131 8.52 20.72 -13.81
C ILE A 131 9.03 20.28 -15.18
N LYS A 132 10.24 20.73 -15.55
CA LYS A 132 10.90 20.33 -16.80
C LYS A 132 11.07 18.82 -16.88
N GLY A 133 10.55 18.21 -17.95
CA GLY A 133 10.65 16.76 -18.22
C GLY A 133 9.51 15.92 -17.63
N LEU A 134 8.50 16.55 -17.00
CA LEU A 134 7.30 15.88 -16.54
C LEU A 134 6.16 16.09 -17.55
N ASP A 135 6.06 15.19 -18.52
CA ASP A 135 5.08 15.30 -19.62
C ASP A 135 3.71 14.68 -19.27
N VAL A 136 3.66 13.82 -18.26
CA VAL A 136 2.45 13.10 -17.84
C VAL A 136 1.99 13.63 -16.49
N LYS A 137 0.70 13.94 -16.37
CA LYS A 137 0.08 14.36 -15.10
C LYS A 137 0.26 13.24 -14.06
N PRO A 138 0.86 13.50 -12.89
CA PRO A 138 0.92 12.51 -11.82
C PRO A 138 -0.48 12.12 -11.32
N PRO A 139 -0.68 10.87 -10.87
CA PRO A 139 -1.96 10.47 -10.29
C PRO A 139 -2.25 11.24 -9.01
N GLU A 140 -3.54 11.41 -8.69
CA GLU A 140 -3.93 11.90 -7.37
C GLU A 140 -3.72 10.81 -6.34
N VAL A 141 -3.07 11.13 -5.22
CA VAL A 141 -2.81 10.14 -4.17
C VAL A 141 -3.57 10.52 -2.91
N TYR A 142 -4.39 9.58 -2.42
CA TYR A 142 -5.08 9.69 -1.14
C TYR A 142 -4.58 8.61 -0.20
N THR A 143 -4.32 9.00 1.04
CA THR A 143 -3.99 8.11 2.15
C THR A 143 -5.17 8.10 3.11
N TYR A 144 -5.80 6.94 3.24
CA TYR A 144 -6.87 6.67 4.17
C TYR A 144 -6.26 6.08 5.45
N PHE A 145 -6.58 6.68 6.59
CA PHE A 145 -6.29 6.15 7.91
C PHE A 145 -7.50 5.33 8.33
N VAL A 146 -7.29 4.01 8.36
CA VAL A 146 -8.39 3.06 8.47
C VAL A 146 -8.18 2.01 9.55
N ARG A 147 -9.26 1.68 10.25
CA ARG A 147 -9.35 0.53 11.16
C ARG A 147 -10.28 -0.52 10.57
N VAL A 148 -9.93 -1.80 10.74
CA VAL A 148 -10.80 -2.90 10.29
C VAL A 148 -12.02 -2.97 11.20
N ARG A 149 -13.22 -2.97 10.60
CA ARG A 149 -14.47 -3.10 11.35
C ARG A 149 -14.49 -4.43 12.10
N PRO A 150 -14.96 -4.46 13.37
CA PRO A 150 -15.13 -5.71 14.12
C PRO A 150 -15.99 -6.74 13.38
N GLU A 151 -17.01 -6.28 12.65
CA GLU A 151 -17.88 -7.12 11.83
C GLU A 151 -17.11 -7.80 10.70
N ALA A 152 -16.24 -7.06 10.00
CA ALA A 152 -15.40 -7.61 8.93
C ALA A 152 -14.44 -8.69 9.47
N VAL A 153 -13.91 -8.49 10.69
CA VAL A 153 -13.08 -9.52 11.37
C VAL A 153 -13.91 -10.77 11.70
N ARG A 154 -15.13 -10.60 12.22
CA ARG A 154 -16.03 -11.71 12.54
C ARG A 154 -16.40 -12.51 11.29
N GLU A 155 -16.84 -11.82 10.24
CA GLU A 155 -17.20 -12.43 8.96
C GLU A 155 -16.02 -13.17 8.32
N PHE A 156 -14.82 -12.57 8.36
CA PHE A 156 -13.62 -13.23 7.85
C PHE A 156 -13.30 -14.52 8.61
N LYS A 157 -13.45 -14.51 9.94
CA LYS A 157 -13.22 -15.70 10.77
C LYS A 157 -14.25 -16.80 10.47
N GLU A 158 -15.54 -16.44 10.43
CA GLU A 158 -16.64 -17.37 10.15
C GLU A 158 -16.47 -18.00 8.76
N LYS A 159 -16.29 -17.18 7.72
CA LYS A 159 -16.11 -17.63 6.33
C LYS A 159 -14.97 -18.63 6.17
N ASN A 160 -13.88 -18.45 6.92
CA ASN A 160 -12.67 -19.26 6.80
C ASN A 160 -12.53 -20.31 7.92
N ASN A 161 -13.58 -20.52 8.71
CA ASN A 161 -13.59 -21.43 9.86
C ASN A 161 -12.40 -21.19 10.81
N LEU A 162 -12.06 -19.94 11.07
CA LEU A 162 -10.99 -19.57 12.00
C LEU A 162 -11.55 -19.57 13.42
N ASP A 163 -10.85 -20.26 14.32
CA ASP A 163 -11.20 -20.37 15.74
C ASP A 163 -11.03 -19.00 16.41
N ILE A 164 -11.94 -18.65 17.33
CA ILE A 164 -11.87 -17.38 18.07
C ILE A 164 -10.71 -17.38 19.07
N ASN A 165 -10.24 -18.55 19.48
CA ASN A 165 -9.21 -18.76 20.50
C ASN A 165 -7.86 -19.20 19.91
N THR A 166 -7.47 -18.70 18.73
CA THR A 166 -6.22 -19.11 18.06
C THR A 166 -4.93 -18.76 18.81
N GLY A 167 -4.99 -18.02 19.94
CA GLY A 167 -3.81 -17.53 20.65
C GLY A 167 -2.92 -16.60 19.81
N LEU A 168 -3.38 -16.23 18.61
CA LEU A 168 -2.70 -15.35 17.69
C LEU A 168 -3.15 -13.92 17.90
N PRO A 169 -2.29 -12.93 17.61
CA PRO A 169 -2.67 -11.52 17.70
C PRO A 169 -3.88 -11.23 16.80
N SER A 170 -4.85 -10.46 17.30
CA SER A 170 -6.01 -9.99 16.51
C SER A 170 -5.56 -9.31 15.22
N GLN A 171 -4.46 -8.56 15.30
CA GLN A 171 -3.83 -7.87 14.20
C GLN A 171 -3.48 -8.78 13.01
N SER A 172 -3.15 -10.05 13.22
CA SER A 172 -2.84 -10.96 12.09
C SER A 172 -4.03 -11.22 11.17
N ILE A 173 -5.26 -11.14 11.70
CA ILE A 173 -6.47 -11.24 10.89
C ILE A 173 -6.73 -9.92 10.15
N GLU A 174 -6.55 -8.79 10.83
CA GLU A 174 -6.70 -7.46 10.25
C GLU A 174 -5.71 -7.25 9.09
N ASP A 175 -4.44 -7.63 9.28
CA ASP A 175 -3.40 -7.60 8.24
C ASP A 175 -3.81 -8.41 7.01
N GLU A 176 -4.40 -9.59 7.21
CA GLU A 176 -4.88 -10.43 6.11
C GLU A 176 -6.08 -9.81 5.39
N ILE A 177 -7.01 -9.19 6.11
CA ILE A 177 -8.15 -8.47 5.53
C ILE A 177 -7.67 -7.29 4.69
N ILE A 178 -6.72 -6.49 5.20
CA ILE A 178 -6.10 -5.38 4.47
C ILE A 178 -5.40 -5.90 3.21
N TYR A 179 -4.60 -6.95 3.33
CA TYR A 179 -3.88 -7.54 2.20
C TYR A 179 -4.83 -8.04 1.11
N GLN A 180 -5.82 -8.86 1.46
CA GLN A 180 -6.76 -9.40 0.47
C GLN A 180 -7.63 -8.31 -0.14
N ASN A 181 -8.03 -7.31 0.64
CA ASN A 181 -8.81 -6.18 0.14
C ASN A 181 -8.04 -5.36 -0.89
N THR A 182 -6.82 -4.95 -0.55
CA THR A 182 -5.96 -4.15 -1.44
C THR A 182 -5.51 -4.94 -2.67
N TYR A 183 -5.31 -6.25 -2.54
CA TYR A 183 -5.07 -7.15 -3.67
C TYR A 183 -6.27 -7.16 -4.63
N CYS A 184 -7.50 -7.33 -4.11
CA CYS A 184 -8.70 -7.34 -4.94
C CYS A 184 -8.98 -5.98 -5.59
N LEU A 185 -8.70 -4.87 -4.90
CA LEU A 185 -8.78 -3.52 -5.46
C LEU A 185 -7.84 -3.40 -6.65
N ASN A 186 -6.57 -3.76 -6.49
CA ASN A 186 -5.60 -3.72 -7.59
C ASN A 186 -6.03 -4.64 -8.73
N ARG A 187 -6.57 -5.82 -8.46
CA ARG A 187 -7.03 -6.71 -9.53
C ARG A 187 -8.13 -6.08 -10.39
N GLU A 188 -9.01 -5.27 -9.79
CA GLU A 188 -10.11 -4.62 -10.50
C GLU A 188 -9.68 -3.32 -11.20
N PHE A 189 -8.86 -2.49 -10.55
CA PHE A 189 -8.53 -1.14 -11.04
C PHE A 189 -7.14 -1.01 -11.71
N TYR A 190 -6.26 -2.00 -11.51
CA TYR A 190 -4.91 -2.07 -12.09
C TYR A 190 -4.84 -3.22 -13.10
N SER A 191 -5.38 -2.98 -14.30
CA SER A 191 -5.34 -3.95 -15.40
C SER A 191 -4.06 -3.84 -16.23
N SER A 192 -3.49 -4.99 -16.62
CA SER A 192 -2.40 -5.07 -17.59
C SER A 192 -2.86 -5.09 -19.05
N THR A 193 -4.17 -5.31 -19.29
CA THR A 193 -4.76 -5.45 -20.63
C THR A 193 -5.81 -4.37 -20.95
N GLY A 194 -6.13 -3.51 -19.98
CA GLY A 194 -7.01 -2.35 -20.13
C GLY A 194 -6.40 -1.09 -19.51
N GLU A 195 -7.18 -0.01 -19.42
CA GLU A 195 -6.70 1.24 -18.81
C GLU A 195 -6.61 1.09 -17.28
N THR A 196 -5.42 1.38 -16.73
CA THR A 196 -5.21 1.45 -15.29
C THR A 196 -5.89 2.71 -14.76
N ARG A 197 -6.88 2.54 -13.87
CA ARG A 197 -7.67 3.64 -13.28
C ARG A 197 -7.15 4.03 -11.90
N ALA A 198 -6.83 3.04 -11.07
CA ALA A 198 -6.28 3.26 -9.73
C ALA A 198 -5.43 2.07 -9.26
N PHE A 199 -4.56 2.32 -8.29
CA PHE A 199 -3.78 1.26 -7.63
C PHE A 199 -3.32 1.65 -6.22
N VAL A 200 -3.14 0.65 -5.37
CA VAL A 200 -2.60 0.80 -4.02
C VAL A 200 -1.09 1.00 -4.11
N LEU A 201 -0.61 2.16 -3.65
CA LEU A 201 0.81 2.48 -3.51
C LEU A 201 1.43 1.78 -2.30
N SER A 202 0.73 1.80 -1.17
CA SER A 202 1.17 1.16 0.07
C SER A 202 0.00 0.89 1.00
N HIS A 203 0.13 -0.15 1.82
CA HIS A 203 -0.68 -0.33 3.03
C HIS A 203 0.23 -0.76 4.20
N GLY A 204 -0.04 -0.27 5.40
CA GLY A 204 0.68 -0.70 6.61
C GLY A 204 0.42 0.22 7.80
N LYS A 205 0.79 -0.21 9.00
CA LYS A 205 0.73 0.64 10.20
C LYS A 205 2.01 1.46 10.33
N ASN A 206 1.87 2.76 10.56
CA ASN A 206 3.00 3.69 10.70
C ASN A 206 4.09 3.49 9.61
N MET A 207 3.64 3.24 8.39
CA MET A 207 4.47 2.97 7.22
C MET A 207 3.85 3.63 6.00
N LEU A 208 4.69 4.23 5.17
CA LEU A 208 4.29 4.78 3.89
C LEU A 208 5.32 4.44 2.83
N VAL A 209 4.87 4.00 1.66
CA VAL A 209 5.72 3.92 0.46
C VAL A 209 5.27 5.00 -0.50
N PHE A 210 6.17 5.91 -0.83
CA PHE A 210 5.93 6.92 -1.86
C PHE A 210 6.85 6.63 -3.03
N LYS A 211 6.27 6.53 -4.22
CA LYS A 211 7.00 6.22 -5.44
C LYS A 211 6.57 7.17 -6.54
N MET A 212 7.53 7.59 -7.35
CA MET A 212 7.32 8.35 -8.56
C MET A 212 7.90 7.61 -9.77
N VAL A 213 7.28 7.81 -10.92
CA VAL A 213 7.77 7.39 -12.24
C VAL A 213 8.26 8.65 -12.94
N GLY A 214 9.46 8.61 -13.51
CA GLY A 214 10.10 9.74 -14.17
C GLY A 214 11.61 9.61 -14.27
#